data_AF-A0A3C1WWT4-F1
#
_entry.id   AF-A0A3C1WWT4-F1
#
_cell.length_a   1.000
_cell.length_b   1.000
_cell.length_c   1.000
_cell.angle_alpha   90.00
_cell.angle_beta   90.00
_cell.angle_gamma   90.00
#
_symmetry.space_group_name_H-M   'P 1'
#
loop_
_entity.id
_entity.type
_entity.pdbx_description
1 polymer ?
#
loop_
_entity_poly.entity_id
_entity_poly.type
_entity_poly.pdbx_seq_one_letter_code
_entity_poly.pdbx_strand_id
1 'polypeptide(L)'
;MKAWFNKIKSRSNLGFDTVSLVLSIGFMMLAIINPSIPLKHNIYNYMFVTDISQSMNTIDMTVMNKPVSRLEYMKHTLHEIMSELPCGTKVSIGMFVGVSVAAAYTPIEVCENFDAIEDTIDHLDWRSGWSGNSRIRESFFNLARLIRSFPENSQVVYLTDGEEAPKLHAFNTRDLSQFQGGNDWVIVGIGSFKGAPIPKLDGKNQLIGYWSNESFALQPGIAQISEANIGARDDHVAGGESDRYMSKLDEAYLKDITKQINGIYVRGDSVLNILSAMKKQKPAWQDKADFHLKWFFASLAGIIFSLRFISIKQIKQYVIKRRK
;
A
#
# COMPACT_ATOMS: atom_id res chain seq x y z
N MET A 1 12.06 -62.28 -37.69
CA MET A 1 11.76 -60.91 -37.19
C MET A 1 10.92 -60.86 -35.91
N LYS A 2 9.90 -61.73 -35.70
CA LYS A 2 9.08 -61.74 -34.46
C LYS A 2 9.83 -62.16 -33.17
N ALA A 3 10.88 -62.98 -33.27
CA ALA A 3 11.65 -63.43 -32.09
C ALA A 3 12.60 -62.36 -31.52
N TRP A 4 12.99 -61.37 -32.32
CA TRP A 4 13.88 -60.29 -31.88
C TRP A 4 13.12 -59.22 -31.06
N PHE A 5 11.88 -58.91 -31.47
CA PHE A 5 10.99 -58.00 -30.72
C PHE A 5 10.59 -58.52 -29.33
N ASN A 6 10.39 -59.84 -29.19
CA ASN A 6 10.07 -60.44 -27.88
C ASN A 6 11.27 -60.48 -26.93
N LYS A 7 12.51 -60.44 -27.45
CA LYS A 7 13.73 -60.40 -26.63
C LYS A 7 14.03 -58.99 -26.07
N ILE A 8 13.49 -57.95 -26.72
CA ILE A 8 13.56 -56.56 -26.24
C ILE A 8 12.53 -56.30 -25.12
N LYS A 9 11.37 -56.96 -25.17
CA LYS A 9 10.31 -56.84 -24.13
C LYS A 9 10.66 -57.51 -22.78
N SER A 10 11.70 -58.33 -22.74
CA SER A 10 12.10 -59.12 -21.56
C SER A 10 13.26 -58.51 -20.74
N ARG A 11 13.79 -57.34 -21.14
CA ARG A 11 14.95 -56.71 -20.47
C ARG A 11 14.66 -55.39 -19.75
N SER A 12 13.43 -54.88 -19.78
CA SER A 12 13.06 -53.66 -19.05
C SER A 12 12.48 -53.99 -17.67
N ASN A 13 13.26 -54.63 -16.80
CA ASN A 13 12.94 -54.77 -15.37
C ASN A 13 13.32 -53.49 -14.59
N LEU A 14 13.05 -52.33 -15.19
CA LEU A 14 13.03 -51.09 -14.43
C LEU A 14 11.64 -51.01 -13.81
N GLY A 15 11.54 -51.51 -12.57
CA GLY A 15 10.29 -51.49 -11.81
C GLY A 15 9.70 -50.08 -11.80
N PHE A 16 8.37 -50.00 -11.84
CA PHE A 16 7.66 -48.72 -11.73
C PHE A 16 8.14 -47.88 -10.53
N ASP A 17 8.53 -48.56 -9.45
CA ASP A 17 9.09 -47.95 -8.23
C ASP A 17 10.48 -47.33 -8.45
N THR A 18 11.38 -48.01 -9.19
CA THR A 18 12.70 -47.47 -9.52
C THR A 18 12.61 -46.32 -10.52
N VAL A 19 11.68 -46.40 -11.48
CA VAL A 19 11.41 -45.29 -12.43
C VAL A 19 10.90 -44.05 -11.69
N SER A 20 9.94 -44.22 -10.77
CA SER A 20 9.38 -43.12 -9.97
C SER A 20 10.44 -42.44 -9.09
N LEU A 21 11.32 -43.22 -8.44
CA LEU A 21 12.42 -42.67 -7.64
C LEU A 21 13.42 -41.86 -8.47
N VAL A 22 13.83 -42.39 -9.63
CA VAL A 22 14.76 -41.69 -10.53
C VAL A 22 14.12 -40.38 -11.03
N LEU A 23 12.82 -40.39 -11.35
CA LEU A 23 12.09 -39.22 -11.81
C LEU A 23 11.94 -38.16 -10.70
N SER A 24 11.62 -38.58 -9.47
CA SER A 24 11.54 -37.69 -8.30
C SER A 24 12.89 -37.04 -7.98
N ILE A 25 13.98 -37.83 -8.00
CA ILE A 25 15.34 -37.30 -7.83
C ILE A 25 15.70 -36.31 -8.95
N GLY A 26 15.34 -36.62 -10.20
CA GLY A 26 15.55 -35.72 -11.33
C GLY A 26 14.84 -34.37 -11.16
N PHE A 27 13.56 -34.37 -10.75
CA PHE A 27 12.83 -33.14 -10.46
C PHE A 27 13.35 -32.41 -9.23
N MET A 28 13.83 -33.12 -8.21
CA MET A 28 14.50 -32.50 -7.06
C MET A 28 15.81 -31.80 -7.47
N MET A 29 16.61 -32.41 -8.33
CA MET A 29 17.81 -31.76 -8.90
C MET A 29 17.44 -30.51 -9.70
N LEU A 30 16.38 -30.57 -10.52
CA LEU A 30 15.88 -29.40 -11.25
C LEU A 30 15.40 -28.28 -10.30
N ALA A 31 14.77 -28.63 -9.18
CA ALA A 31 14.40 -27.65 -8.16
C ALA A 31 15.62 -26.99 -7.50
N ILE A 32 16.72 -27.71 -7.31
CA ILE A 32 17.99 -27.18 -6.79
C ILE A 32 18.65 -26.24 -7.79
N ILE A 33 18.63 -26.58 -9.08
CA ILE A 33 19.17 -25.74 -10.17
C ILE A 33 18.36 -24.43 -10.32
N ASN A 34 17.12 -24.41 -9.85
CA ASN A 34 16.23 -23.25 -9.84
C ASN A 34 16.11 -22.55 -11.22
N PRO A 35 15.69 -23.27 -12.27
CA PRO A 35 15.49 -22.67 -13.59
C PRO A 35 14.43 -21.57 -13.52
N SER A 36 14.72 -20.43 -14.14
CA SER A 36 13.80 -19.32 -14.31
C SER A 36 13.24 -19.30 -15.74
N ILE A 37 11.96 -18.91 -15.88
CA ILE A 37 11.38 -18.53 -17.17
C ILE A 37 11.12 -17.03 -17.12
N PRO A 38 11.57 -16.24 -18.12
CA PRO A 38 11.25 -14.82 -18.19
C PRO A 38 9.77 -14.65 -18.51
N LEU A 39 8.98 -14.34 -17.49
CA LEU A 39 7.55 -14.06 -17.60
C LEU A 39 7.35 -12.54 -17.65
N LYS A 40 6.62 -12.07 -18.67
CA LYS A 40 6.18 -10.68 -18.73
C LYS A 40 5.13 -10.47 -17.65
N HIS A 41 5.44 -9.64 -16.67
CA HIS A 41 4.47 -9.20 -15.67
C HIS A 41 4.63 -7.69 -15.47
N ASN A 42 3.56 -7.04 -15.05
CA ASN A 42 3.56 -5.60 -14.81
C ASN A 42 4.26 -5.34 -13.48
N ILE A 43 5.33 -4.54 -13.48
CA ILE A 43 5.96 -4.05 -12.26
C ILE A 43 5.33 -2.70 -11.90
N TYR A 44 5.05 -2.54 -10.61
CA TYR A 44 4.48 -1.34 -10.03
C TYR A 44 5.48 -0.75 -9.04
N ASN A 45 5.59 0.58 -9.08
CA ASN A 45 6.45 1.35 -8.19
C ASN A 45 5.55 2.37 -7.52
N TYR A 46 5.21 2.20 -6.25
CA TYR A 46 4.27 3.08 -5.57
C TYR A 46 4.99 4.09 -4.69
N MET A 47 4.52 5.34 -4.73
CA MET A 47 4.80 6.37 -3.74
C MET A 47 3.54 6.55 -2.89
N PHE A 48 3.56 6.02 -1.66
CA PHE A 48 2.51 6.25 -0.68
C PHE A 48 2.76 7.58 0.02
N VAL A 49 1.83 8.51 -0.13
CA VAL A 49 1.87 9.80 0.54
C VAL A 49 0.91 9.78 1.71
N THR A 50 1.44 9.90 2.91
CA THR A 50 0.71 9.81 4.17
C THR A 50 0.54 11.20 4.76
N ASP A 51 -0.69 11.68 4.83
CA ASP A 51 -1.01 12.90 5.56
C ASP A 51 -0.79 12.69 7.06
N ILE A 52 0.15 13.43 7.65
CA ILE A 52 0.43 13.38 9.09
C ILE A 52 0.06 14.71 9.77
N SER A 53 -0.78 15.52 9.12
CA SER A 53 -1.25 16.79 9.67
C SER A 53 -2.12 16.59 10.92
N GLN A 54 -2.37 17.68 11.65
CA GLN A 54 -3.07 17.61 12.95
C GLN A 54 -4.50 17.07 12.83
N SER A 55 -5.21 17.32 11.72
CA SER A 55 -6.56 16.79 11.49
C SER A 55 -6.58 15.26 11.43
N MET A 56 -5.44 14.63 11.09
CA MET A 56 -5.29 13.17 11.08
C MET A 56 -5.21 12.57 12.50
N ASN A 57 -5.03 13.39 13.54
CA ASN A 57 -5.16 12.93 14.93
C ASN A 57 -6.62 12.79 15.40
N THR A 58 -7.59 13.22 14.59
CA THR A 58 -9.02 13.11 14.90
C THR A 58 -9.45 11.66 15.11
N ILE A 59 -10.15 11.39 16.21
CA ILE A 59 -10.61 10.05 16.59
C ILE A 59 -12.04 9.84 16.08
N ASP A 60 -12.16 9.50 14.79
CA ASP A 60 -13.45 9.27 14.11
C ASP A 60 -13.47 8.02 13.22
N MET A 61 -12.43 7.20 13.29
CA MET A 61 -12.28 5.94 12.55
C MET A 61 -12.33 4.75 13.51
N THR A 62 -12.47 3.54 12.97
CA THR A 62 -12.53 2.32 13.76
C THR A 62 -11.70 1.20 13.16
N VAL A 63 -10.91 0.53 13.99
CA VAL A 63 -10.20 -0.72 13.66
C VAL A 63 -10.63 -1.78 14.68
N MET A 64 -11.09 -2.94 14.21
CA MET A 64 -11.59 -4.03 15.09
C MET A 64 -12.57 -3.52 16.17
N ASN A 65 -13.53 -2.68 15.77
CA ASN A 65 -14.55 -2.05 16.64
C ASN A 65 -14.00 -1.12 17.74
N LYS A 66 -12.71 -0.76 17.73
CA LYS A 66 -12.13 0.23 18.64
C LYS A 66 -12.01 1.58 17.93
N PRO A 67 -12.39 2.69 18.59
CA PRO A 67 -12.19 4.02 18.03
C PRO A 67 -10.69 4.34 17.97
N VAL A 68 -10.23 4.81 16.82
CA VAL A 68 -8.83 5.15 16.56
C VAL A 68 -8.74 6.48 15.81
N SER A 69 -7.56 7.10 15.82
CA SER A 69 -7.31 8.28 14.99
C SER A 69 -7.28 7.91 13.50
N ARG A 70 -7.45 8.91 12.63
CA ARG A 70 -7.28 8.72 11.18
C ARG A 70 -5.86 8.27 10.82
N LEU A 71 -4.85 8.80 11.52
CA LEU A 71 -3.44 8.40 11.35
C LEU A 71 -3.24 6.92 11.68
N GLU A 72 -3.79 6.46 12.81
CA GLU A 72 -3.68 5.05 13.21
C GLU A 72 -4.47 4.12 12.27
N TYR A 73 -5.65 4.55 11.82
CA TYR A 73 -6.39 3.85 10.79
C TYR A 73 -5.59 3.76 9.48
N MET A 74 -4.96 4.85 9.07
CA MET A 74 -4.13 4.91 7.86
C MET A 74 -2.93 3.97 7.95
N LYS A 75 -2.24 3.90 9.10
CA LYS A 75 -1.17 2.93 9.35
C LYS A 75 -1.68 1.49 9.19
N HIS A 76 -2.78 1.15 9.84
CA HIS A 76 -3.41 -0.17 9.71
C HIS A 76 -3.76 -0.50 8.25
N THR A 77 -4.34 0.44 7.51
CA THR A 77 -4.60 0.31 6.08
C THR A 77 -3.33 0.08 5.26
N LEU A 78 -2.24 0.77 5.57
CA LEU A 78 -0.97 0.58 4.88
C LEU A 78 -0.38 -0.80 5.14
N HIS A 79 -0.39 -1.31 6.37
CA HIS A 79 0.04 -2.68 6.69
C HIS A 79 -0.73 -3.73 5.87
N GLU A 80 -2.06 -3.59 5.79
CA GLU A 80 -2.89 -4.48 4.97
C GLU A 80 -2.56 -4.35 3.47
N ILE A 81 -2.33 -3.13 2.97
CA ILE A 81 -1.93 -2.93 1.57
C ILE A 81 -0.57 -3.59 1.31
N MET A 82 0.44 -3.34 2.15
CA MET A 82 1.80 -3.89 1.96
C MET A 82 1.77 -5.42 1.91
N SER A 83 0.95 -6.05 2.76
CA SER A 83 0.78 -7.51 2.81
C SER A 83 0.13 -8.10 1.56
N GLU A 84 -0.65 -7.31 0.81
CA GLU A 84 -1.38 -7.73 -0.39
C GLU A 84 -0.62 -7.39 -1.69
N LEU A 85 0.48 -6.63 -1.61
CA LEU A 85 1.28 -6.31 -2.78
C LEU A 85 2.11 -7.53 -3.24
N PRO A 86 2.19 -7.78 -4.56
CA PRO A 86 2.99 -8.88 -5.07
C PRO A 86 4.48 -8.58 -4.91
N CYS A 87 5.28 -9.62 -4.64
CA CYS A 87 6.74 -9.49 -4.69
C CYS A 87 7.20 -8.98 -6.07
N GLY A 88 8.24 -8.16 -6.06
CA GLY A 88 8.73 -7.40 -7.20
C GLY A 88 8.15 -5.99 -7.31
N THR A 89 7.05 -5.68 -6.60
CA THR A 89 6.58 -4.30 -6.42
C THR A 89 7.57 -3.52 -5.57
N LYS A 90 7.87 -2.28 -5.97
CA LYS A 90 8.67 -1.36 -5.16
C LYS A 90 7.78 -0.30 -4.53
N VAL A 91 8.10 0.11 -3.31
CA VAL A 91 7.34 1.13 -2.59
C VAL A 91 8.26 2.15 -1.95
N SER A 92 7.78 3.38 -1.89
CA SER A 92 8.32 4.47 -1.10
C SER A 92 7.20 4.99 -0.20
N ILE A 93 7.54 5.31 1.04
CA ILE A 93 6.64 6.00 1.97
C ILE A 93 7.10 7.45 2.07
N GLY A 94 6.18 8.39 1.95
CA GLY A 94 6.45 9.80 2.18
C GLY A 94 5.39 10.48 3.02
N MET A 95 5.83 11.43 3.83
CA MET A 95 5.00 12.18 4.76
C MET A 95 4.59 13.50 4.14
N PHE A 96 3.30 13.83 4.18
CA PHE A 96 2.76 15.12 3.76
C PHE A 96 2.42 15.97 4.97
N VAL A 97 2.94 17.20 4.99
CA VAL A 97 2.55 18.30 5.89
C VAL A 97 2.82 19.65 5.23
N GLY A 98 1.98 20.65 5.50
CA GLY A 98 2.17 22.00 4.99
C GLY A 98 1.93 22.03 3.49
N VAL A 99 2.99 22.17 2.70
CA VAL A 99 2.94 22.25 1.23
C VAL A 99 3.74 21.17 0.54
N SER A 100 4.45 20.31 1.28
CA SER A 100 5.47 19.43 0.71
C SER A 100 5.29 18.00 1.17
N VAL A 101 5.86 17.10 0.38
CA VAL A 101 5.98 15.68 0.72
C VAL A 101 7.46 15.38 0.92
N ALA A 102 7.80 14.71 2.00
CA ALA A 102 9.15 14.22 2.28
C ALA A 102 9.15 12.70 2.19
N ALA A 103 9.87 12.13 1.22
CA ALA A 103 10.05 10.69 1.12
C ALA A 103 11.02 10.20 2.21
N ALA A 104 10.66 9.10 2.89
CA ALA A 104 11.55 8.42 3.82
C ALA A 104 12.73 7.76 3.08
N TYR A 105 12.46 7.18 1.91
CA TYR A 105 13.44 6.52 1.04
C TYR A 105 12.94 6.48 -0.41
N THR A 106 13.85 6.25 -1.36
CA THR A 106 13.48 5.94 -2.75
C THR A 106 12.83 4.56 -2.84
N PRO A 107 12.02 4.26 -3.89
CA PRO A 107 11.30 2.98 -3.98
C PRO A 107 12.20 1.74 -3.79
N ILE A 108 11.88 0.91 -2.79
CA ILE A 108 12.56 -0.36 -2.46
C ILE A 108 11.59 -1.53 -2.62
N GLU A 109 12.10 -2.73 -2.94
CA GLU A 109 11.26 -3.91 -3.19
C GLU A 109 10.61 -4.42 -1.88
N VAL A 110 9.31 -4.70 -1.95
CA VAL A 110 8.47 -5.00 -0.78
C VAL A 110 8.92 -6.27 -0.06
N CYS A 111 9.10 -7.39 -0.75
CA CYS A 111 9.35 -8.68 -0.10
C CYS A 111 10.76 -8.78 0.51
N GLU A 112 11.78 -8.15 -0.10
CA GLU A 112 13.15 -8.09 0.39
C GLU A 112 13.28 -7.14 1.60
N ASN A 113 12.45 -6.09 1.66
CA ASN A 113 12.54 -5.04 2.68
C ASN A 113 11.27 -4.92 3.55
N PHE A 114 10.46 -5.98 3.61
CA PHE A 114 9.12 -5.94 4.24
C PHE A 114 9.19 -5.42 5.67
N ASP A 115 10.07 -5.98 6.49
CA ASP A 115 10.23 -5.58 7.89
C ASP A 115 10.60 -4.09 8.05
N ALA A 116 11.44 -3.55 7.15
CA ALA A 116 11.85 -2.14 7.20
C ALA A 116 10.72 -1.19 6.74
N ILE A 117 9.90 -1.63 5.78
CA ILE A 117 8.73 -0.87 5.32
C ILE A 117 7.68 -0.84 6.42
N GLU A 118 7.39 -1.98 7.03
CA GLU A 118 6.44 -2.10 8.14
C GLU A 118 6.88 -1.26 9.35
N ASP A 119 8.17 -1.32 9.71
CA ASP A 119 8.74 -0.47 10.78
C ASP A 119 8.62 1.03 10.46
N THR A 120 8.77 1.41 9.19
CA THR A 120 8.55 2.80 8.75
C THR A 120 7.09 3.20 8.94
N ILE A 121 6.14 2.33 8.59
CA ILE A 121 4.71 2.56 8.77
C ILE A 121 4.39 2.70 10.26
N ASP A 122 4.93 1.81 11.11
CA ASP A 122 4.75 1.82 12.56
C ASP A 122 5.20 3.12 13.21
N HIS A 123 6.25 3.75 12.66
CA HIS A 123 6.83 5.00 13.16
C HIS A 123 6.30 6.27 12.47
N LEU A 124 5.28 6.16 11.61
CA LEU A 124 4.56 7.34 11.12
C LEU A 124 3.90 8.08 12.30
N ASP A 125 4.32 9.32 12.51
CA ASP A 125 3.90 10.13 13.65
C ASP A 125 3.70 11.59 13.24
N TRP A 126 2.62 12.20 13.73
CA TRP A 126 2.30 13.61 13.49
C TRP A 126 3.39 14.57 13.98
N ARG A 127 4.18 14.18 14.99
CA ARG A 127 5.29 14.97 15.54
C ARG A 127 6.44 15.15 14.55
N SER A 128 6.51 14.33 13.51
CA SER A 128 7.46 14.49 12.39
C SER A 128 7.06 15.64 11.45
N GLY A 129 5.90 16.27 11.66
CA GLY A 129 5.46 17.43 10.88
C GLY A 129 6.28 18.69 11.14
N TRP A 130 6.72 19.34 10.06
CA TRP A 130 7.50 20.60 10.09
C TRP A 130 6.64 21.86 9.92
N SER A 131 5.32 21.71 9.74
CA SER A 131 4.38 22.82 9.58
C SER A 131 3.03 22.47 10.22
N GLY A 132 2.25 23.48 10.61
CA GLY A 132 0.89 23.31 11.15
C GLY A 132 -0.21 23.35 10.09
N ASN A 133 0.15 23.57 8.82
CA ASN A 133 -0.79 23.79 7.72
C ASN A 133 -1.00 22.50 6.91
N SER A 134 -2.03 22.46 6.07
CA SER A 134 -2.33 21.36 5.15
C SER A 134 -2.78 21.95 3.82
N ARG A 135 -1.88 22.01 2.84
CA ARG A 135 -2.12 22.61 1.51
C ARG A 135 -1.97 21.56 0.41
N ILE A 136 -2.99 20.73 0.25
CA ILE A 136 -2.98 19.55 -0.62
C ILE A 136 -2.76 19.95 -2.08
N ARG A 137 -3.42 21.01 -2.58
CA ARG A 137 -3.25 21.48 -3.98
C ARG A 137 -1.81 21.90 -4.28
N GLU A 138 -1.19 22.60 -3.34
CA GLU A 138 0.21 23.01 -3.48
C GLU A 138 1.14 21.79 -3.45
N SER A 139 0.82 20.82 -2.59
CA SER A 139 1.58 19.58 -2.45
C SER A 139 1.66 18.77 -3.74
N PHE A 140 0.65 18.83 -4.61
CA PHE A 140 0.67 18.08 -5.87
C PHE A 140 1.86 18.50 -6.76
N PHE A 141 2.14 19.80 -6.88
CA PHE A 141 3.28 20.28 -7.67
C PHE A 141 4.62 19.84 -7.07
N ASN A 142 4.74 19.93 -5.74
CA ASN A 142 5.97 19.53 -5.02
C ASN A 142 6.18 18.01 -5.09
N LEU A 143 5.13 17.23 -4.95
CA LEU A 143 5.13 15.78 -5.07
C LEU A 143 5.51 15.34 -6.50
N ALA A 144 4.94 15.98 -7.52
CA ALA A 144 5.31 15.71 -8.92
C ALA A 144 6.79 16.03 -9.21
N ARG A 145 7.39 17.01 -8.53
CA ARG A 145 8.83 17.28 -8.60
C ARG A 145 9.63 16.18 -7.88
N LEU A 146 9.20 15.77 -6.68
CA LEU A 146 9.84 14.72 -5.90
C LEU A 146 9.89 13.40 -6.67
N ILE A 147 8.77 12.94 -7.23
CA ILE A 147 8.70 11.66 -7.94
C ILE A 147 9.58 11.66 -9.19
N ARG A 148 9.68 12.79 -9.90
CA ARG A 148 10.60 12.93 -11.03
C ARG A 148 12.08 12.87 -10.65
N SER A 149 12.41 13.02 -9.37
CA SER A 149 13.77 12.85 -8.86
C SER A 149 14.11 11.41 -8.48
N PHE A 150 13.11 10.52 -8.42
CA PHE A 150 13.37 9.11 -8.15
C PHE A 150 14.05 8.43 -9.35
N PRO A 151 14.88 7.39 -9.09
CA PRO A 151 15.52 6.64 -10.17
C PRO A 151 14.52 5.97 -11.11
N GLU A 152 13.34 5.64 -10.61
CA GLU A 152 12.28 4.96 -11.33
C GLU A 152 10.95 5.72 -11.17
N ASN A 153 10.17 5.79 -12.25
CA ASN A 153 8.84 6.40 -12.20
C ASN A 153 7.97 5.67 -11.18
N SER A 154 7.24 6.43 -10.36
CA SER A 154 6.37 5.88 -9.31
C SER A 154 4.94 6.42 -9.44
N GLN A 155 3.96 5.53 -9.34
CA GLN A 155 2.55 5.88 -9.24
C GLN A 155 2.22 6.35 -7.82
N VAL A 156 1.36 7.34 -7.68
CA VAL A 156 1.03 7.91 -6.36
C VAL A 156 -0.19 7.26 -5.75
N VAL A 157 -0.12 6.96 -4.47
CA VAL A 157 -1.29 6.69 -3.62
C VAL A 157 -1.25 7.70 -2.47
N TYR A 158 -2.14 8.68 -2.50
CA TYR A 158 -2.16 9.79 -1.55
C TYR A 158 -3.30 9.60 -0.55
N LEU A 159 -2.99 9.45 0.73
CA LEU A 159 -3.96 9.22 1.81
C LEU A 159 -4.11 10.50 2.63
N THR A 160 -5.31 11.07 2.67
CA THR A 160 -5.61 12.35 3.35
C THR A 160 -7.10 12.46 3.68
N ASP A 161 -7.47 13.32 4.62
CA ASP A 161 -8.85 13.67 4.92
C ASP A 161 -9.41 14.82 4.05
N GLY A 162 -8.56 15.46 3.25
CA GLY A 162 -8.98 16.54 2.36
C GLY A 162 -9.18 17.89 3.05
N GLU A 163 -8.84 18.02 4.33
CA GLU A 163 -9.01 19.30 5.04
C GLU A 163 -7.84 20.25 4.78
N GLU A 164 -8.07 21.24 3.93
CA GLU A 164 -7.09 22.30 3.69
C GLU A 164 -7.07 23.29 4.87
N ALA A 165 -5.87 23.54 5.38
CA ALA A 165 -5.58 24.50 6.43
C ALA A 165 -4.49 25.49 5.96
N PRO A 166 -4.81 26.80 5.83
CA PRO A 166 -6.12 27.41 6.05
C PRO A 166 -7.16 26.96 5.01
N LYS A 167 -8.45 27.16 5.34
CA LYS A 167 -9.56 26.84 4.42
C LYS A 167 -9.36 27.52 3.07
N LEU A 168 -9.89 26.93 2.02
CA LEU A 168 -9.76 27.51 0.67
C LEU A 168 -10.70 28.71 0.47
N HIS A 169 -10.20 29.69 -0.26
CA HIS A 169 -10.86 30.93 -0.68
C HIS A 169 -10.35 31.30 -2.09
N ALA A 170 -11.02 32.24 -2.75
CA ALA A 170 -10.68 32.64 -4.12
C ALA A 170 -9.19 33.05 -4.32
N PHE A 171 -8.55 33.63 -3.29
CA PHE A 171 -7.18 34.16 -3.39
C PHE A 171 -6.07 33.19 -2.97
N ASN A 172 -6.37 32.12 -2.22
CA ASN A 172 -5.37 31.13 -1.79
C ASN A 172 -5.47 29.79 -2.53
N THR A 173 -6.51 29.61 -3.36
CA THR A 173 -6.73 28.39 -4.14
C THR A 173 -5.75 28.34 -5.32
N ARG A 174 -4.80 27.41 -5.24
CA ARG A 174 -3.83 27.16 -6.33
C ARG A 174 -4.54 26.61 -7.56
N ASP A 175 -4.33 27.19 -8.74
CA ASP A 175 -4.88 26.64 -9.98
C ASP A 175 -4.16 25.33 -10.36
N LEU A 176 -4.95 24.29 -10.69
CA LEU A 176 -4.46 22.98 -11.14
C LEU A 176 -4.57 22.80 -12.66
N SER A 177 -5.05 23.79 -13.42
CA SER A 177 -5.20 23.70 -14.88
C SER A 177 -3.88 23.37 -15.60
N GLN A 178 -2.74 23.81 -15.03
CA GLN A 178 -1.40 23.57 -15.55
C GLN A 178 -0.73 22.32 -14.96
N PHE A 179 -1.40 21.61 -14.06
CA PHE A 179 -0.85 20.41 -13.45
C PHE A 179 -0.79 19.26 -14.47
N GLN A 180 0.34 18.54 -14.49
CA GLN A 180 0.58 17.43 -15.40
C GLN A 180 1.05 16.21 -14.61
N GLY A 181 0.69 15.01 -15.08
CA GLY A 181 1.16 13.75 -14.50
C GLY A 181 0.35 13.24 -13.31
N GLY A 182 -0.92 13.65 -13.16
CA GLY A 182 -1.83 13.10 -12.15
C GLY A 182 -2.67 11.89 -12.60
N ASN A 183 -2.54 11.48 -13.87
CA ASN A 183 -3.37 10.45 -14.49
C ASN A 183 -3.12 9.03 -13.98
N ASP A 184 -2.07 8.85 -13.21
CA ASP A 184 -1.68 7.62 -12.53
C ASP A 184 -1.69 7.80 -11.00
N TRP A 185 -2.41 8.81 -10.49
CA TRP A 185 -2.53 9.05 -9.05
C TRP A 185 -3.84 8.52 -8.51
N VAL A 186 -3.78 7.87 -7.35
CA VAL A 186 -4.94 7.48 -6.56
C VAL A 186 -4.98 8.36 -5.32
N ILE A 187 -6.10 9.04 -5.10
CA ILE A 187 -6.35 9.83 -3.89
C ILE A 187 -7.33 9.05 -3.03
N VAL A 188 -6.91 8.73 -1.81
CA VAL A 188 -7.63 7.94 -0.82
C VAL A 188 -8.15 8.87 0.27
N GLY A 189 -9.47 8.99 0.38
CA GLY A 189 -10.11 9.79 1.43
C GLY A 189 -10.18 9.02 2.75
N ILE A 190 -9.51 9.52 3.79
CA ILE A 190 -9.50 8.95 5.16
C ILE A 190 -10.31 9.84 6.09
N GLY A 191 -11.19 9.26 6.90
CA GLY A 191 -11.99 10.00 7.88
C GLY A 191 -13.49 9.79 7.74
N SER A 192 -14.23 10.33 8.71
CA SER A 192 -15.69 10.21 8.79
C SER A 192 -16.41 11.46 8.28
N PHE A 193 -17.62 11.28 7.75
CA PHE A 193 -18.53 12.39 7.43
C PHE A 193 -19.15 13.04 8.66
N LYS A 194 -19.28 12.28 9.75
CA LYS A 194 -19.78 12.82 11.02
C LYS A 194 -18.82 13.86 11.58
N GLY A 195 -17.52 13.62 11.38
CA GLY A 195 -16.44 14.40 11.96
C GLY A 195 -16.33 14.24 13.47
N ALA A 196 -15.23 14.77 14.01
CA ALA A 196 -14.94 14.84 15.44
C ALA A 196 -13.97 16.00 15.70
N PRO A 197 -13.85 16.46 16.96
CA PRO A 197 -12.94 17.56 17.26
C PRO A 197 -11.47 17.13 17.14
N ILE A 198 -10.62 18.02 16.62
CA ILE A 198 -9.19 17.74 16.49
C ILE A 198 -8.52 17.82 17.87
N PRO A 199 -7.96 16.71 18.39
CA PRO A 199 -7.25 16.77 19.67
C PRO A 199 -5.95 17.55 19.52
N LYS A 200 -5.66 18.37 20.53
CA LYS A 200 -4.36 19.01 20.68
C LYS A 200 -3.52 18.15 21.61
N LEU A 201 -2.38 17.66 21.12
CA LEU A 201 -1.52 16.73 21.82
C LEU A 201 -0.18 17.39 22.17
N ASP A 202 0.41 17.01 23.29
CA ASP A 202 1.78 17.38 23.65
C ASP A 202 2.83 16.47 22.95
N GLY A 203 4.11 16.74 23.18
CA GLY A 203 5.20 15.93 22.63
C GLY A 203 5.24 14.47 23.10
N LYS A 204 4.43 14.09 24.09
CA LYS A 204 4.30 12.73 24.65
C LYS A 204 2.95 12.09 24.29
N ASN A 205 2.22 12.63 23.31
CA ASN A 205 0.88 12.19 22.92
C ASN A 205 -0.18 12.30 24.04
N GLN A 206 0.00 13.20 25.00
CA GLN A 206 -1.01 13.50 26.00
C GLN A 206 -1.97 14.57 25.48
N LEU A 207 -3.27 14.35 25.70
CA LEU A 207 -4.31 15.32 25.34
C LEU A 207 -4.22 16.55 26.24
N ILE A 208 -3.92 17.70 25.65
CA ILE A 208 -3.89 19.00 26.34
C ILE A 208 -5.15 19.84 26.07
N GLY A 209 -5.97 19.44 25.12
CA GLY A 209 -7.23 20.11 24.79
C GLY A 209 -7.67 19.80 23.36
N TYR A 210 -8.50 20.67 22.79
CA TYR A 210 -8.94 20.57 21.41
C TYR A 210 -8.71 21.90 20.70
N TRP A 211 -8.46 21.82 19.39
CA TRP A 211 -8.36 23.03 18.57
C TRP A 211 -9.67 23.81 18.60
N SER A 212 -9.58 25.13 18.66
CA SER A 212 -10.75 26.00 18.66
C SER A 212 -11.15 26.38 17.22
N ASN A 213 -12.42 26.75 17.02
CA ASN A 213 -12.88 27.29 15.74
C ASN A 213 -12.14 28.58 15.34
N GLU A 214 -11.66 29.34 16.33
CA GLU A 214 -10.94 30.61 16.13
C GLU A 214 -9.47 30.39 15.74
N SER A 215 -8.89 29.24 16.08
CA SER A 215 -7.52 28.87 15.70
C SER A 215 -7.32 28.76 14.19
N PHE A 216 -8.40 28.61 13.43
CA PHE A 216 -8.41 28.56 11.96
C PHE A 216 -9.04 29.81 11.33
N ALA A 217 -9.40 30.83 12.13
CA ALA A 217 -9.98 32.05 11.62
C ALA A 217 -8.96 32.87 10.81
N LEU A 218 -9.41 33.42 9.68
CA LEU A 218 -8.66 34.38 8.89
C LEU A 218 -8.42 35.64 9.73
N GLN A 219 -7.17 35.98 10.03
CA GLN A 219 -6.84 37.31 10.52
C GLN A 219 -7.04 38.32 9.38
N PRO A 220 -7.96 39.31 9.50
CA PRO A 220 -8.17 40.30 8.46
C PRO A 220 -6.90 41.13 8.25
N GLY A 221 -6.47 41.31 7.00
CA GLY A 221 -5.36 42.19 6.64
C GLY A 221 -3.95 41.57 6.72
N ILE A 222 -3.82 40.32 7.16
CA ILE A 222 -2.56 39.57 7.11
C ILE A 222 -2.69 38.53 6.00
N ALA A 223 -1.77 38.56 5.03
CA ALA A 223 -1.60 37.40 4.16
C ALA A 223 -1.22 36.23 5.07
N GLN A 224 -2.13 35.26 5.24
CA GLN A 224 -1.83 33.99 5.92
C GLN A 224 -0.67 33.21 5.24
N ILE A 225 -0.18 33.74 4.12
CA ILE A 225 0.94 33.31 3.29
C ILE A 225 2.23 34.13 3.65
N SER A 226 2.32 34.74 4.84
CA SER A 226 3.59 35.31 5.29
C SER A 226 4.37 34.24 6.06
N GLU A 227 5.65 34.09 5.74
CA GLU A 227 6.61 33.23 6.46
C GLU A 227 6.63 33.50 7.97
N ALA A 228 6.14 34.68 8.39
CA ALA A 228 5.97 35.08 9.79
C ALA A 228 4.97 34.22 10.60
N ASN A 229 4.00 33.56 9.95
CA ASN A 229 3.06 32.63 10.62
C ASN A 229 3.46 31.16 10.47
N ILE A 230 4.57 30.87 9.79
CA ILE A 230 5.16 29.54 9.70
C ILE A 230 5.94 29.31 11.01
N GLY A 231 5.24 29.07 12.12
CA GLY A 231 5.89 28.63 13.37
C GLY A 231 5.32 29.14 14.68
N ALA A 232 4.44 30.14 14.69
CA ALA A 232 3.73 30.52 15.92
C ALA A 232 2.62 29.51 16.19
N ARG A 233 2.89 28.52 17.05
CA ARG A 233 1.85 27.62 17.55
C ARG A 233 0.83 28.45 18.33
N ASP A 234 -0.41 28.47 17.88
CA ASP A 234 -1.51 28.95 18.70
C ASP A 234 -1.62 28.01 19.91
N ASP A 235 -1.26 28.50 21.09
CA ASP A 235 -1.28 27.73 22.34
C ASP A 235 -2.68 27.63 22.96
N HIS A 236 -3.66 28.38 22.44
CA HIS A 236 -5.04 28.32 22.93
C HIS A 236 -5.67 26.96 22.63
N VAL A 237 -6.60 26.58 23.52
CA VAL A 237 -7.47 25.42 23.40
C VAL A 237 -8.90 25.89 23.49
N ALA A 238 -9.83 25.16 22.89
CA ALA A 238 -11.26 25.45 22.99
C ALA A 238 -11.71 25.54 24.46
N GLY A 239 -12.34 26.66 24.83
CA GLY A 239 -12.82 26.91 26.19
C GLY A 239 -14.03 26.05 26.58
N GLY A 240 -14.89 25.73 25.61
CA GLY A 240 -16.03 24.82 25.77
C GLY A 240 -16.16 23.81 24.61
N GLU A 241 -17.12 22.89 24.71
CA GLU A 241 -17.37 21.88 23.67
C GLU A 241 -17.88 22.48 22.35
N SER A 242 -18.66 23.57 22.43
CA SER A 242 -19.16 24.33 21.28
C SER A 242 -18.05 24.99 20.48
N ASP A 243 -16.93 25.29 21.13
CA ASP A 243 -15.84 26.06 20.55
C ASP A 243 -14.84 25.16 19.84
N ARG A 244 -14.97 23.84 20.00
CA ARG A 244 -14.09 22.84 19.38
C ARG A 244 -14.28 22.85 17.87
N TYR A 245 -13.17 22.92 17.14
CA TYR A 245 -13.16 22.78 15.69
C TYR A 245 -13.45 21.33 15.31
N MET A 246 -14.52 21.14 14.53
CA MET A 246 -14.96 19.84 14.05
C MET A 246 -14.33 19.53 12.69
N SER A 247 -13.45 18.55 12.68
CA SER A 247 -12.79 18.05 11.48
C SER A 247 -13.56 16.89 10.88
N LYS A 248 -13.71 16.85 9.56
CA LYS A 248 -14.39 15.76 8.83
C LYS A 248 -13.73 15.50 7.48
N LEU A 249 -13.94 14.30 6.94
CA LEU A 249 -13.53 13.98 5.57
C LEU A 249 -14.24 14.91 4.57
N ASP A 250 -13.47 15.67 3.79
CA ASP A 250 -14.00 16.48 2.68
C ASP A 250 -13.94 15.69 1.36
N GLU A 251 -14.81 14.68 1.26
CA GLU A 251 -14.88 13.83 0.07
C GLU A 251 -15.28 14.61 -1.19
N ALA A 252 -16.14 15.62 -1.06
CA ALA A 252 -16.57 16.42 -2.21
C ALA A 252 -15.38 17.17 -2.81
N TYR A 253 -14.57 17.79 -1.95
CA TYR A 253 -13.33 18.44 -2.35
C TYR A 253 -12.32 17.45 -2.94
N LEU A 254 -12.07 16.31 -2.28
CA LEU A 254 -11.13 15.31 -2.78
C LEU A 254 -11.54 14.79 -4.16
N LYS A 255 -12.83 14.54 -4.40
CA LYS A 255 -13.35 14.15 -5.74
C LYS A 255 -13.09 15.25 -6.77
N ASP A 256 -13.33 16.50 -6.41
CA ASP A 256 -13.12 17.64 -7.31
C ASP A 256 -11.64 17.80 -7.70
N ILE A 257 -10.72 17.87 -6.72
CA ILE A 257 -9.30 18.05 -7.02
C ILE A 257 -8.71 16.85 -7.76
N THR A 258 -9.18 15.64 -7.46
CA THR A 258 -8.74 14.43 -8.14
C THR A 258 -9.17 14.45 -9.61
N LYS A 259 -10.38 14.92 -9.90
CA LYS A 259 -10.87 15.12 -11.26
C LYS A 259 -10.03 16.16 -12.01
N GLN A 260 -9.66 17.27 -11.36
CA GLN A 260 -8.83 18.32 -11.98
C GLN A 260 -7.47 17.79 -12.45
N ILE A 261 -6.90 16.80 -11.74
CA ILE A 261 -5.61 16.18 -12.11
C ILE A 261 -5.75 14.90 -12.97
N ASN A 262 -6.97 14.53 -13.36
CA ASN A 262 -7.30 13.27 -14.04
C ASN A 262 -6.92 12.00 -13.26
N GLY A 263 -6.87 12.07 -11.93
CA GLY A 263 -6.57 10.94 -11.06
C GLY A 263 -7.80 10.08 -10.74
N ILE A 264 -7.62 9.14 -9.82
CA ILE A 264 -8.68 8.23 -9.35
C ILE A 264 -8.94 8.51 -7.87
N TYR A 265 -10.17 8.89 -7.53
CA TYR A 265 -10.58 9.00 -6.13
C TYR A 265 -11.15 7.66 -5.64
N VAL A 266 -10.80 7.29 -4.41
CA VAL A 266 -11.42 6.17 -3.70
C VAL A 266 -11.61 6.55 -2.24
N ARG A 267 -12.71 6.10 -1.65
CA ARG A 267 -12.90 6.21 -0.21
C ARG A 267 -12.06 5.14 0.49
N GLY A 268 -11.28 5.53 1.48
CA GLY A 268 -10.44 4.62 2.25
C GLY A 268 -11.18 3.92 3.37
N ASP A 269 -12.41 3.44 3.12
CA ASP A 269 -13.19 2.65 4.09
C ASP A 269 -12.93 1.14 3.99
N SER A 270 -12.32 0.70 2.88
CA SER A 270 -12.02 -0.69 2.58
C SER A 270 -10.73 -0.80 1.78
N VAL A 271 -9.81 -1.63 2.26
CA VAL A 271 -8.54 -1.91 1.57
C VAL A 271 -8.75 -2.55 0.20
N LEU A 272 -9.78 -3.38 0.05
CA LEU A 272 -10.14 -3.97 -1.24
C LEU A 272 -10.51 -2.89 -2.29
N ASN A 273 -11.19 -1.81 -1.87
CA ASN A 273 -11.51 -0.70 -2.75
C ASN A 273 -10.24 0.04 -3.17
N ILE A 274 -9.32 0.29 -2.23
CA ILE A 274 -8.04 0.94 -2.49
C ILE A 274 -7.21 0.10 -3.46
N LEU A 275 -6.99 -1.18 -3.18
CA LEU A 275 -6.27 -2.10 -4.07
C LEU A 275 -6.91 -2.20 -5.46
N SER A 276 -8.24 -2.17 -5.54
CA SER A 276 -8.96 -2.16 -6.83
C SER A 276 -8.77 -0.86 -7.60
N ALA A 277 -8.65 0.28 -6.92
CA ALA A 277 -8.30 1.56 -7.53
C ALA A 277 -6.84 1.56 -7.99
N MET A 278 -5.92 1.02 -7.19
CA MET A 278 -4.50 0.90 -7.53
C MET A 278 -4.26 0.07 -8.78
N LYS A 279 -5.00 -1.03 -8.96
CA LYS A 279 -4.93 -1.88 -10.16
C LYS A 279 -5.33 -1.16 -11.46
N LYS A 280 -6.07 -0.04 -11.37
CA LYS A 280 -6.43 0.78 -12.54
C LYS A 280 -5.32 1.76 -12.93
N GLN A 281 -4.33 1.99 -12.07
CA GLN A 281 -3.16 2.80 -12.41
C GLN A 281 -2.36 2.13 -13.52
N LYS A 282 -1.81 2.95 -14.43
CA LYS A 282 -0.95 2.43 -15.50
C LYS A 282 0.34 1.88 -14.87
N PRO A 283 0.80 0.67 -15.22
CA PRO A 283 2.07 0.13 -14.73
C PRO A 283 3.25 1.06 -15.01
N ALA A 284 4.25 1.07 -14.12
CA ALA A 284 5.41 1.94 -14.23
C ALA A 284 6.30 1.48 -15.40
N TRP A 285 6.43 0.16 -15.55
CA TRP A 285 7.14 -0.50 -16.65
C TRP A 285 6.65 -1.95 -16.82
N GLN A 286 6.81 -2.52 -18.00
CA GLN A 286 6.62 -3.96 -18.25
C GLN A 286 7.96 -4.67 -18.27
N ASP A 287 8.30 -5.38 -17.20
CA ASP A 287 9.58 -6.08 -17.11
C ASP A 287 9.43 -7.59 -17.35
N LYS A 288 10.53 -8.21 -17.76
CA LYS A 288 10.67 -9.66 -17.84
C LYS A 288 11.35 -10.13 -16.56
N ALA A 289 10.59 -10.37 -15.49
CA ALA A 289 11.19 -11.03 -14.33
C ALA A 289 11.25 -12.54 -14.55
N ASP A 290 12.30 -13.10 -13.95
CA ASP A 290 12.60 -14.51 -13.92
C ASP A 290 11.68 -15.21 -12.91
N PHE A 291 10.63 -15.87 -13.41
CA PHE A 291 9.77 -16.69 -12.56
C PHE A 291 10.48 -18.00 -12.22
N HIS A 292 10.87 -18.12 -10.95
CA HIS A 292 11.58 -19.30 -10.45
C HIS A 292 10.66 -20.53 -10.33
N LEU A 293 10.96 -21.58 -11.09
CA LEU A 293 10.17 -22.82 -11.11
C LEU A 293 10.48 -23.79 -9.98
N LYS A 294 11.29 -23.37 -8.99
CA LYS A 294 11.69 -24.22 -7.85
C LYS A 294 10.50 -24.88 -7.16
N TRP A 295 9.44 -24.11 -6.86
CA TRP A 295 8.26 -24.66 -6.17
C TRP A 295 7.46 -25.63 -7.06
N PHE A 296 7.39 -25.36 -8.37
CA PHE A 296 6.76 -26.26 -9.33
C PHE A 296 7.50 -27.61 -9.40
N PHE A 297 8.83 -27.60 -9.52
CA PHE A 297 9.62 -28.83 -9.56
C PHE A 297 9.65 -29.56 -8.22
N ALA A 298 9.72 -28.85 -7.09
CA ALA A 298 9.68 -29.44 -5.76
C ALA A 298 8.32 -30.11 -5.47
N SER A 299 7.21 -29.47 -5.84
CA SER A 299 5.88 -30.04 -5.67
C SER A 299 5.68 -31.29 -6.54
N LEU A 300 6.14 -31.25 -7.80
CA LEU A 300 6.08 -32.42 -8.70
C LEU A 300 6.92 -33.59 -8.17
N ALA A 301 8.13 -33.32 -7.66
CA ALA A 301 8.97 -34.33 -7.03
C ALA A 301 8.28 -34.98 -5.82
N GLY A 302 7.63 -34.17 -4.98
CA GLY A 302 6.87 -34.62 -3.81
C GLY A 302 5.64 -35.45 -4.17
N ILE A 303 4.89 -35.07 -5.21
CA ILE A 303 3.73 -35.84 -5.71
C ILE A 303 4.18 -37.20 -6.23
N ILE A 304 5.23 -37.25 -7.07
CA ILE A 304 5.75 -38.50 -7.64
C ILE A 304 6.25 -39.43 -6.53
N PHE A 305 6.97 -38.88 -5.55
CA PHE A 305 7.43 -39.63 -4.38
C PHE A 305 6.26 -40.18 -3.55
N SER A 306 5.22 -39.38 -3.33
CA SER A 306 4.05 -39.79 -2.54
C SER A 306 3.22 -40.86 -3.25
N LEU A 307 3.06 -40.76 -4.57
CA LEU A 307 2.36 -41.74 -5.41
C LEU A 307 2.98 -43.15 -5.32
N ARG A 308 4.26 -43.27 -4.98
CA ARG A 308 4.92 -44.55 -4.68
C ARG A 308 4.23 -45.29 -3.53
N PHE A 309 3.91 -44.58 -2.45
CA PHE A 309 3.33 -45.19 -1.24
C PHE A 309 1.85 -45.54 -1.41
N ILE A 310 1.18 -44.93 -2.39
CA ILE A 310 -0.23 -45.19 -2.73
C ILE A 310 -0.40 -46.44 -3.62
N SER A 311 0.71 -47.11 -3.97
CA SER A 311 0.79 -48.31 -4.83
C SER A 311 -0.47 -49.19 -4.83
N ILE A 312 -0.94 -49.47 -6.06
CA ILE A 312 -2.08 -50.29 -6.53
C ILE A 312 -2.40 -51.55 -5.70
N LYS A 313 -1.46 -52.08 -4.90
CA LYS A 313 -1.69 -53.16 -3.93
C LYS A 313 -2.71 -52.80 -2.84
N GLN A 314 -2.69 -51.59 -2.29
CA GLN A 314 -3.68 -51.18 -1.27
C GLN A 314 -5.07 -51.00 -1.87
N ILE A 315 -5.18 -50.40 -3.07
CA ILE A 315 -6.45 -50.22 -3.78
C ILE A 315 -7.03 -51.57 -4.23
N LYS A 316 -6.22 -52.50 -4.76
CA LYS A 316 -6.69 -53.86 -5.09
C LYS A 316 -7.15 -54.62 -3.85
N GLN A 317 -6.44 -54.54 -2.72
CA GLN A 317 -6.89 -55.16 -1.47
C GLN A 317 -8.19 -54.54 -0.95
N TYR A 318 -8.36 -53.22 -1.06
CA TYR A 318 -9.58 -52.52 -0.62
C TYR A 318 -10.79 -52.85 -1.51
N VAL A 319 -10.60 -52.91 -2.83
CA VAL A 319 -11.66 -53.25 -3.80
C VAL A 319 -12.04 -54.73 -3.73
N ILE A 320 -11.08 -55.64 -3.49
CA ILE A 320 -11.36 -57.08 -3.29
C ILE A 320 -12.08 -57.32 -1.96
N LYS A 321 -11.76 -56.55 -0.90
CA LYS A 321 -12.41 -56.66 0.42
C LYS A 321 -13.82 -56.06 0.47
N ARG A 322 -14.19 -55.18 -0.47
CA ARG A 322 -15.56 -54.64 -0.64
C ARG A 322 -16.46 -55.47 -1.58
N ARG A 323 -15.90 -56.43 -2.32
CA ARG A 323 -16.64 -57.35 -3.21
C ARG A 323 -16.93 -58.72 -2.59
N LYS A 324 -16.48 -58.95 -1.35
CA LYS A 324 -16.96 -60.01 -0.45
C LYS A 324 -17.91 -59.38 0.56
#